data_AF-A0A7J6MU92-F1
#
_entry.id   AF-A0A7J6MU92-F1
#
_cell.length_a   1.000
_cell.length_b   1.000
_cell.length_c   1.000
_cell.angle_alpha   90.00
_cell.angle_beta   90.00
_cell.angle_gamma   90.00
#
_symmetry.space_group_name_H-M   'P 1'
#
loop_
_entity.id
_entity.type
_entity.pdbx_description
1 polymer ?
#
loop_
_entity_poly.entity_id
_entity_poly.type
_entity_poly.pdbx_seq_one_letter_code
_entity_poly.pdbx_strand_id
1 'polypeptide(L)'
;MRFSKRLALAMQEGTLPYLSQKTIKHHLVGLEKLAKTFTKQNELLGTESMASLIIFVNTERARYGIPQRDVLLTLEEIRYQDGEMFSVVDRDIECIKGAIEELEVTLMHEITQWISNANHGGLLLTERQVECAPQKNGQKLAQALVSYHVKSLGTEAACSWVESYVRSYSTFHEHLTKLMDYVDVNLAGFRKLLKRHDKNIPKIFHARDTPFLGFHSIVTRVTMKVFVVAVKIHTLLRECLDEIDRQAQSSSPSSEVEALGSLLGPVPSLGAETATVAHLHFPNLFEPVDDAQDAQQQPHYELRVCSAESLQLPMLDGSPGN
;
A
#
# COMPACT_ATOMS: atom_id res chain seq x y z
N MET A 1 -18.28 6.81 6.06
CA MET A 1 -18.01 6.39 7.46
C MET A 1 -16.86 7.24 8.04
N ARG A 2 -16.91 7.70 9.30
CA ARG A 2 -15.84 8.52 9.91
C ARG A 2 -14.54 7.71 10.06
N PHE A 3 -13.38 8.27 9.71
CA PHE A 3 -12.08 7.58 9.70
C PHE A 3 -11.76 6.85 11.01
N SER A 4 -11.99 7.48 12.17
CA SER A 4 -11.76 6.85 13.47
C SER A 4 -12.61 5.60 13.72
N LYS A 5 -13.79 5.48 13.09
CA LYS A 5 -14.62 4.28 13.17
C LYS A 5 -14.06 3.17 12.28
N ARG A 6 -13.58 3.50 11.06
CA ARG A 6 -12.90 2.54 10.18
C ARG A 6 -11.61 2.00 10.81
N LEU A 7 -10.78 2.87 11.38
CA LEU A 7 -9.55 2.45 12.07
C LEU A 7 -9.86 1.60 13.32
N ALA A 8 -10.85 2.00 14.13
CA ALA A 8 -11.22 1.23 15.31
C ALA A 8 -11.76 -0.16 14.97
N LEU A 9 -12.52 -0.31 13.89
CA LEU A 9 -12.97 -1.62 13.40
C LEU A 9 -11.78 -2.47 12.92
N ALA A 10 -10.90 -1.90 12.10
CA ALA A 10 -9.70 -2.59 11.63
C ALA A 10 -8.77 -3.05 12.75
N MET A 11 -8.68 -2.26 13.84
CA MET A 11 -7.90 -2.62 15.04
C MET A 11 -8.58 -3.66 15.94
N GLN A 12 -9.91 -3.79 15.91
CA GLN A 12 -10.63 -4.80 16.70
C GLN A 12 -10.54 -6.19 16.08
N GLU A 13 -10.31 -6.26 14.77
CA GLU A 13 -10.33 -7.50 14.01
C GLU A 13 -8.93 -8.11 13.78
N GLY A 14 -7.84 -7.39 14.09
CA GLY A 14 -6.49 -7.80 13.70
C GLY A 14 -5.40 -7.66 14.77
N THR A 15 -4.32 -8.41 14.59
CA THR A 15 -3.09 -8.37 15.41
C THR A 15 -2.03 -7.39 14.87
N LEU A 16 -2.26 -6.80 13.71
CA LEU A 16 -1.30 -5.90 13.05
C LEU A 16 -1.14 -4.57 13.81
N PRO A 17 0.06 -3.98 13.85
CA PRO A 17 0.27 -2.69 14.48
C PRO A 17 -0.37 -1.58 13.62
N TYR A 18 -1.36 -0.86 14.14
CA TYR A 18 -1.89 0.32 13.46
C TYR A 18 -1.31 1.60 14.06
N LEU A 19 -1.38 2.70 13.30
CA LEU A 19 -0.97 4.00 13.82
C LEU A 19 -1.61 4.29 15.19
N SER A 20 -0.83 4.85 16.10
CA SER A 20 -1.22 5.18 17.46
C SER A 20 -2.10 6.45 17.49
N GLN A 21 -3.24 6.41 16.79
CA GLN A 21 -4.09 7.57 16.52
C GLN A 21 -4.48 8.30 17.82
N LYS A 22 -4.81 7.57 18.88
CA LYS A 22 -5.22 8.18 20.17
C LYS A 22 -4.05 8.95 20.79
N THR A 23 -2.86 8.34 20.79
CA THR A 23 -1.62 8.92 21.34
C THR A 23 -1.22 10.16 20.55
N ILE A 24 -1.07 10.06 19.22
CA ILE A 24 -0.71 11.20 18.38
C ILE A 24 -1.72 12.33 18.51
N LYS A 25 -3.02 12.01 18.54
CA LYS A 25 -4.07 13.03 18.74
C LYS A 25 -3.98 13.69 20.12
N HIS A 26 -3.61 12.95 21.16
CA HIS A 26 -3.40 13.52 22.49
C HIS A 26 -2.24 14.53 22.49
N HIS A 27 -1.09 14.18 21.89
CA HIS A 27 0.03 15.09 21.69
C HIS A 27 -0.39 16.34 20.91
N LEU A 28 -1.09 16.19 19.78
CA LEU A 28 -1.57 17.32 18.98
C LEU A 28 -2.45 18.27 19.78
N VAL A 29 -3.40 17.75 20.56
CA VAL A 29 -4.26 18.60 21.40
C VAL A 29 -3.44 19.32 22.49
N GLY A 30 -2.42 18.66 23.06
CA GLY A 30 -1.47 19.27 23.99
C GLY A 30 -0.68 20.42 23.35
N LEU A 31 -0.11 20.19 22.17
CA LEU A 31 0.64 21.18 21.40
C LEU A 31 -0.22 22.37 20.99
N GLU A 32 -1.45 22.13 20.53
CA GLU A 32 -2.42 23.18 20.18
C GLU A 32 -2.69 24.11 21.37
N LYS A 33 -2.75 23.56 22.59
CA LYS A 33 -2.96 24.34 23.81
C LYS A 33 -1.69 25.09 24.22
N LEU A 34 -0.54 24.43 24.17
CA LEU A 34 0.74 25.06 24.48
C LEU A 34 1.03 26.26 23.59
N ALA A 35 0.82 26.11 22.28
CA ALA A 35 0.98 27.20 21.31
C ALA A 35 0.09 28.40 21.68
N LYS A 36 -1.17 28.16 22.04
CA LYS A 36 -2.09 29.23 22.49
C LYS A 36 -1.64 29.88 23.80
N THR A 37 -1.20 29.09 24.77
CA THR A 37 -0.69 29.59 26.06
C THR A 37 0.55 30.44 25.86
N PHE A 38 1.47 30.04 24.97
CA PHE A 38 2.66 30.82 24.64
C PHE A 38 2.33 32.13 23.91
N THR A 39 1.41 32.12 22.95
CA THR A 39 0.95 33.36 22.31
C THR A 39 0.37 34.33 23.34
N LYS A 40 -0.52 33.84 24.21
CA LYS A 40 -1.12 34.65 25.28
C LYS A 40 -0.07 35.13 26.29
N GLN A 41 0.90 34.30 26.66
CA GLN A 41 2.02 34.68 27.52
C GLN A 41 2.79 35.87 26.91
N ASN A 42 3.10 35.81 25.62
CA ASN A 42 3.83 36.90 24.94
C ASN A 42 3.01 38.18 24.81
N GLU A 43 1.69 38.09 24.64
CA GLU A 43 0.80 39.26 24.70
C GLU A 43 0.80 39.91 26.09
N LEU A 44 0.81 39.10 27.15
CA LEU A 44 0.79 39.56 28.54
C LEU A 44 2.15 40.04 29.05
N LEU A 45 3.27 39.56 28.48
CA LEU A 45 4.64 39.97 28.86
C LEU A 45 4.90 41.48 28.66
N GLY A 46 4.04 42.18 27.91
CA GLY A 46 4.08 43.64 27.77
C GLY A 46 3.10 44.42 28.66
N THR A 47 2.23 43.75 29.42
CA THR A 47 1.08 44.40 30.10
C THR A 47 0.86 43.95 31.55
N GLU A 48 1.30 42.75 31.96
CA GLU A 48 1.04 42.18 33.27
C GLU A 48 2.30 42.00 34.14
N SER A 49 2.08 41.86 35.45
CA SER A 49 3.16 41.53 36.39
C SER A 49 3.69 40.12 36.15
N MET A 50 5.00 39.92 36.33
CA MET A 50 5.65 38.63 36.12
C MET A 50 5.04 37.53 37.02
N ALA A 51 4.66 37.85 38.25
CA ALA A 51 4.04 36.88 39.16
C ALA A 51 2.70 36.33 38.63
N SER A 52 1.87 37.19 38.01
CA SER A 52 0.59 36.79 37.40
C SER A 52 0.79 35.85 36.22
N LEU A 53 1.78 36.16 35.37
CA LEU A 53 2.19 35.33 34.23
C LEU A 53 2.65 33.94 34.67
N ILE A 54 3.45 33.87 35.73
CA ILE A 54 3.97 32.60 36.28
C ILE A 54 2.84 31.72 36.80
N ILE A 55 1.90 32.29 37.55
CA ILE A 55 0.72 31.57 38.05
C ILE A 55 -0.12 31.04 36.88
N PHE A 56 -0.34 31.87 35.85
CA PHE A 56 -1.08 31.48 34.66
C PHE A 56 -0.42 30.30 33.93
N VAL A 57 0.88 30.39 33.63
CA VAL A 57 1.63 29.36 32.90
C VAL A 57 1.67 28.04 33.67
N ASN A 58 1.95 28.10 34.98
CA ASN A 58 2.03 26.89 35.81
C ASN A 58 0.67 26.21 35.98
N THR A 59 -0.42 26.98 36.06
CA THR A 59 -1.79 26.43 36.11
C THR A 59 -2.12 25.68 34.82
N GLU A 60 -1.82 26.28 33.66
CA GLU A 60 -2.08 25.63 32.38
C GLU A 60 -1.19 24.39 32.18
N ARG A 61 0.09 24.41 32.60
CA ARG A 61 0.95 23.22 32.55
C ARG A 61 0.41 22.06 33.39
N ALA A 62 0.04 22.33 34.64
CA ALA A 62 -0.50 21.33 35.55
C ALA A 62 -1.79 20.69 34.98
N ARG A 63 -2.63 21.50 34.33
CA ARG A 63 -3.86 21.04 33.67
C ARG A 63 -3.63 20.04 32.56
N TYR A 64 -2.44 20.02 31.97
CA TYR A 64 -2.10 19.17 30.82
C TYR A 64 -1.02 18.12 31.13
N GLY A 65 -0.67 17.93 32.40
CA GLY A 65 0.31 16.92 32.81
C GLY A 65 1.73 17.21 32.31
N ILE A 66 2.05 18.47 32.02
CA ILE A 66 3.36 18.87 31.52
C ILE A 66 4.28 19.09 32.73
N PRO A 67 5.47 18.45 32.78
CA PRO A 67 6.41 18.62 33.88
C PRO A 67 6.77 20.10 34.08
N GLN A 68 6.80 20.56 35.34
CA GLN A 68 7.33 21.88 35.67
C GLN A 68 8.85 21.86 35.56
N ARG A 69 9.39 22.33 34.44
CA ARG A 69 10.83 22.50 34.25
C ARG A 69 11.29 23.95 34.40
N ASP A 70 10.44 24.93 34.02
CA ASP A 70 10.76 26.37 34.04
C ASP A 70 9.60 27.24 34.52
N VAL A 71 9.84 28.56 34.67
CA VAL A 71 8.87 29.54 35.16
C VAL A 71 7.93 30.09 34.06
N LEU A 72 8.42 30.12 32.81
CA LEU A 72 7.66 30.52 31.61
C LEU A 72 7.75 29.42 30.54
N LEU A 73 6.83 29.43 29.57
CA LEU A 73 6.93 28.61 28.37
C LEU A 73 7.95 29.24 27.41
N THR A 74 8.91 28.44 26.97
CA THR A 74 9.87 28.80 25.93
C THR A 74 9.47 28.20 24.59
N LEU A 75 10.01 28.76 23.51
CA LEU A 75 9.79 28.22 22.18
C LEU A 75 10.45 26.84 22.04
N GLU A 76 11.60 26.64 22.67
CA GLU A 76 12.32 25.38 22.73
C GLU A 76 11.51 24.27 23.39
N GLU A 77 10.78 24.56 24.47
CA GLU A 77 9.94 23.56 25.14
C GLU A 77 8.79 23.10 24.23
N ILE A 78 8.15 24.01 23.48
CA ILE A 78 7.08 23.61 22.55
C ILE A 78 7.65 22.79 21.38
N ARG A 79 8.81 23.18 20.85
CA ARG A 79 9.50 22.40 19.81
C ARG A 79 9.95 21.03 20.33
N TYR A 80 10.35 20.93 21.59
CA TYR A 80 10.66 19.64 22.22
C TYR A 80 9.42 18.74 22.25
N GLN A 81 8.27 19.26 22.71
CA GLN A 81 7.02 18.50 22.73
C GLN A 81 6.55 18.10 21.31
N ASP A 82 6.81 18.92 20.31
CA ASP A 82 6.54 18.60 18.90
C ASP A 82 7.46 17.47 18.42
N GLY A 83 8.75 17.52 18.79
CA GLY A 83 9.71 16.45 18.54
C GLY A 83 9.32 15.12 19.20
N GLU A 84 8.77 15.15 20.42
CA GLU A 84 8.26 13.95 21.09
C GLU A 84 7.08 13.34 20.34
N MET A 85 6.16 14.15 19.81
CA MET A 85 5.08 13.67 18.96
C MET A 85 5.63 12.99 17.71
N PHE A 86 6.59 13.61 17.02
CA PHE A 86 7.20 13.03 15.82
C PHE A 86 8.00 11.76 16.13
N SER A 87 8.56 11.63 17.34
CA SER A 87 9.21 10.39 17.78
C SER A 87 8.22 9.23 17.94
N VAL A 88 6.95 9.52 18.29
CA VAL A 88 5.87 8.52 18.26
C VAL A 88 5.50 8.18 16.81
N VAL A 89 5.40 9.18 15.94
CA VAL A 89 5.11 8.99 14.51
C VAL A 89 6.16 8.10 13.84
N ASP A 90 7.45 8.37 14.06
CA ASP A 90 8.54 7.58 13.48
C ASP A 90 8.49 6.13 13.98
N ARG A 91 8.23 5.93 15.27
CA ARG A 91 8.07 4.59 15.84
C ARG A 91 6.91 3.83 15.22
N ASP A 92 5.76 4.47 15.06
CA ASP A 92 4.60 3.86 14.40
C ASP A 92 4.94 3.51 12.94
N ILE A 93 5.63 4.39 12.21
CA ILE A 93 6.07 4.12 10.82
C ILE A 93 6.96 2.87 10.77
N GLU A 94 7.98 2.78 11.63
CA GLU A 94 8.87 1.61 11.65
C GLU A 94 8.14 0.33 12.03
N CYS A 95 7.24 0.36 13.02
CA CYS A 95 6.44 -0.82 13.40
C CYS A 95 5.51 -1.27 12.27
N ILE A 96 4.82 -0.34 11.60
CA ILE A 96 3.93 -0.65 10.48
C ILE A 96 4.74 -1.19 9.29
N LYS A 97 5.89 -0.58 9.00
CA LYS A 97 6.76 -1.01 7.92
C LYS A 97 7.29 -2.43 8.14
N GLY A 98 7.73 -2.76 9.36
CA GLY A 98 8.13 -4.13 9.69
C GLY A 98 7.00 -5.14 9.48
N ALA A 99 5.77 -4.81 9.88
CA ALA A 99 4.62 -5.69 9.63
C ALA A 99 4.29 -5.85 8.13
N ILE A 100 4.48 -4.80 7.32
CA ILE A 100 4.33 -4.88 5.87
C ILE A 100 5.38 -5.79 5.27
N GLU A 101 6.64 -5.67 5.68
CA GLU A 101 7.74 -6.51 5.19
C GLU A 101 7.47 -8.00 5.49
N GLU A 102 6.91 -8.34 6.65
CA GLU A 102 6.50 -9.72 6.98
C GLU A 102 5.37 -10.24 6.06
N LEU A 103 4.36 -9.40 5.80
CA LEU A 103 3.26 -9.74 4.89
C LEU A 103 3.76 -9.88 3.44
N GLU A 104 4.69 -9.03 3.02
CA GLU A 104 5.32 -9.09 1.71
C GLU A 104 6.06 -10.41 1.51
N VAL A 105 6.82 -10.88 2.51
CA VAL A 105 7.50 -12.18 2.44
C VAL A 105 6.50 -13.32 2.21
N THR A 106 5.36 -13.27 2.90
CA THR A 106 4.28 -14.26 2.73
C THR A 106 3.72 -14.23 1.30
N LEU A 107 3.38 -13.04 0.80
CA LEU A 107 2.84 -12.88 -0.56
C LEU A 107 3.85 -13.26 -1.65
N MET A 108 5.13 -12.96 -1.44
CA MET A 108 6.20 -13.35 -2.36
C MET A 108 6.37 -14.88 -2.41
N HIS A 109 6.20 -15.56 -1.27
CA HIS A 109 6.18 -17.02 -1.22
C HIS A 109 4.99 -17.59 -1.99
N GLU A 110 3.79 -17.05 -1.78
CA GLU A 110 2.58 -17.45 -2.52
C GLU A 110 2.71 -17.23 -4.02
N ILE A 111 3.25 -16.09 -4.46
CA ILE A 111 3.56 -15.83 -5.87
C ILE A 111 4.52 -16.89 -6.41
N THR A 112 5.57 -17.21 -5.67
CA THR A 112 6.58 -18.20 -6.11
C THR A 112 5.96 -19.58 -6.26
N GLN A 113 5.12 -20.00 -5.31
CA GLN A 113 4.37 -21.25 -5.41
C GLN A 113 3.41 -21.24 -6.60
N TRP A 114 2.67 -20.15 -6.79
CA TRP A 114 1.73 -20.00 -7.90
C TRP A 114 2.45 -20.09 -9.25
N ILE A 115 3.55 -19.34 -9.43
CA ILE A 115 4.38 -19.36 -10.64
C ILE A 115 4.95 -20.77 -10.89
N SER A 116 5.44 -21.44 -9.84
CA SER A 116 5.94 -22.81 -9.95
C SER A 116 4.85 -23.75 -10.45
N ASN A 117 3.67 -23.73 -9.83
CA ASN A 117 2.55 -24.59 -10.23
C ASN A 117 2.09 -24.28 -11.66
N ALA A 118 1.99 -23.01 -12.03
CA ALA A 118 1.61 -22.57 -13.37
C ALA A 118 2.63 -22.99 -14.43
N ASN A 119 3.93 -22.96 -14.14
CA ASN A 119 4.97 -23.48 -15.03
C ASN A 119 4.87 -25.00 -15.20
N HIS A 120 4.71 -25.75 -14.10
CA HIS A 120 4.62 -27.21 -14.16
C HIS A 120 3.38 -27.69 -14.92
N GLY A 121 2.26 -26.98 -14.78
CA GLY A 121 1.02 -27.33 -15.48
C GLY A 121 0.83 -26.62 -16.83
N GLY A 122 1.86 -25.93 -17.35
CA GLY A 122 1.89 -25.38 -18.71
C GLY A 122 1.08 -24.10 -18.92
N LEU A 123 0.61 -23.45 -17.85
CA LEU A 123 -0.05 -22.14 -17.91
C LEU A 123 0.96 -21.01 -18.13
N LEU A 124 2.15 -21.15 -17.54
CA LEU A 124 3.31 -20.29 -17.81
C LEU A 124 4.36 -21.07 -18.59
N LEU A 125 5.04 -20.37 -19.50
CA LEU A 125 6.12 -20.91 -20.30
C LEU A 125 7.40 -20.14 -20.00
N THR A 126 8.46 -20.87 -19.73
CA THR A 126 9.81 -20.32 -19.56
C THR A 126 10.39 -19.88 -20.90
N GLU A 127 11.34 -18.97 -20.89
CA GLU A 127 11.98 -18.48 -22.13
C GLU A 127 12.61 -19.60 -22.93
N ARG A 128 13.25 -20.56 -22.26
CA ARG A 128 13.76 -21.79 -22.90
C ARG A 128 12.72 -22.59 -23.66
N GLN A 129 11.46 -22.54 -23.22
CA GLN A 129 10.35 -23.21 -23.89
C GLN A 129 9.81 -22.38 -25.08
N VAL A 130 10.11 -21.08 -25.14
CA VAL A 130 9.68 -20.13 -26.18
C VAL A 130 10.83 -19.72 -27.12
N GLU A 131 12.07 -20.10 -26.83
CA GLU A 131 13.32 -19.82 -27.55
C GLU A 131 13.29 -20.24 -29.05
N CYS A 132 12.33 -21.05 -29.45
CA CYS A 132 12.08 -21.38 -30.86
C CYS A 132 11.44 -20.24 -31.67
N ALA A 133 11.08 -19.10 -31.05
CA ALA A 133 10.49 -17.95 -31.73
C ALA A 133 11.38 -16.71 -31.72
N PRO A 134 11.33 -15.87 -32.77
CA PRO A 134 12.03 -14.59 -32.77
C PRO A 134 11.59 -13.72 -31.58
N GLN A 135 12.56 -13.20 -30.83
CA GLN A 135 12.42 -12.50 -29.53
C GLN A 135 11.30 -11.44 -29.47
N LYS A 136 10.90 -10.86 -30.61
CA LYS A 136 9.84 -9.83 -30.67
C LYS A 136 8.40 -10.35 -30.51
N ASN A 137 8.16 -11.67 -30.51
CA ASN A 137 6.81 -12.25 -30.44
C ASN A 137 6.61 -13.29 -29.32
N GLY A 138 7.53 -13.41 -28.35
CA GLY A 138 7.49 -14.46 -27.32
C GLY A 138 6.19 -14.51 -26.53
N GLN A 139 5.66 -13.35 -26.09
CA GLN A 139 4.39 -13.27 -25.37
C GLN A 139 3.20 -13.76 -26.21
N LYS A 140 3.11 -13.32 -27.48
CA LYS A 140 2.04 -13.73 -28.39
C LYS A 140 2.08 -15.23 -28.65
N LEU A 141 3.28 -15.79 -28.79
CA LEU A 141 3.45 -17.23 -28.92
C LEU A 141 3.01 -17.95 -27.64
N ALA A 142 3.41 -17.47 -26.46
CA ALA A 142 3.02 -18.08 -25.20
C ALA A 142 1.49 -18.06 -25.02
N GLN A 143 0.84 -16.93 -25.28
CA GLN A 143 -0.63 -16.82 -25.27
C GLN A 143 -1.27 -17.76 -26.30
N ALA A 144 -0.72 -17.87 -27.51
CA ALA A 144 -1.23 -18.78 -28.54
C ALA A 144 -1.09 -20.25 -28.13
N LEU A 145 0.01 -20.64 -27.48
CA LEU A 145 0.23 -21.99 -26.98
C LEU A 145 -0.73 -22.35 -25.84
N VAL A 146 -0.95 -21.43 -24.90
CA VAL A 146 -1.95 -21.60 -23.83
C VAL A 146 -3.35 -21.71 -24.44
N SER A 147 -3.73 -20.82 -25.36
CA SER A 147 -5.02 -20.88 -26.07
C SER A 147 -5.18 -22.21 -26.83
N TYR A 148 -4.13 -22.69 -27.49
CA TYR A 148 -4.15 -23.98 -28.17
C TYR A 148 -4.34 -25.15 -27.19
N HIS A 149 -3.67 -25.11 -26.04
CA HIS A 149 -3.83 -26.13 -25.00
C HIS A 149 -5.28 -26.18 -24.50
N VAL A 150 -5.85 -25.02 -24.16
CA VAL A 150 -7.27 -24.92 -23.75
C VAL A 150 -8.18 -25.54 -24.82
N LYS A 151 -7.99 -25.18 -26.09
CA LYS A 151 -8.76 -25.76 -27.22
C LYS A 151 -8.63 -27.27 -27.34
N SER A 152 -7.48 -27.83 -26.98
CA SER A 152 -7.21 -29.27 -27.11
C SER A 152 -7.84 -30.12 -26.01
N LEU A 153 -8.07 -29.55 -24.83
CA LEU A 153 -8.62 -30.26 -23.67
C LEU A 153 -10.14 -30.44 -23.75
N GLY A 154 -10.84 -29.57 -24.48
CA GLY A 154 -12.30 -29.44 -24.39
C GLY A 154 -12.72 -28.69 -23.10
N THR A 155 -13.95 -28.17 -23.10
CA THR A 155 -14.42 -27.21 -22.07
C THR A 155 -14.31 -27.73 -20.64
N GLU A 156 -14.82 -28.94 -20.34
CA GLU A 156 -14.85 -29.49 -18.97
C GLU A 156 -13.43 -29.72 -18.42
N ALA A 157 -12.54 -30.33 -19.20
CA ALA A 157 -11.17 -30.56 -18.78
C ALA A 157 -10.36 -29.25 -18.67
N ALA A 158 -10.64 -28.25 -19.52
CA ALA A 158 -10.04 -26.93 -19.41
C ALA A 158 -10.50 -26.17 -18.16
N CYS A 159 -11.79 -26.26 -17.80
CA CYS A 159 -12.33 -25.75 -16.54
C CYS A 159 -11.62 -26.38 -15.33
N SER A 160 -11.52 -27.71 -15.31
CA SER A 160 -10.85 -28.43 -14.21
C SER A 160 -9.35 -28.06 -14.11
N TRP A 161 -8.67 -27.92 -15.25
CA TRP A 161 -7.28 -27.51 -15.30
C TRP A 161 -7.08 -26.09 -14.73
N VAL A 162 -7.91 -25.12 -15.14
CA VAL A 162 -7.75 -23.72 -14.70
C VAL A 162 -8.20 -23.48 -13.26
N GLU A 163 -9.15 -24.27 -12.77
CA GLU A 163 -9.75 -24.14 -11.43
C GLU A 163 -8.70 -24.12 -10.32
N SER A 164 -7.68 -24.99 -10.41
CA SER A 164 -6.63 -25.08 -9.40
C SER A 164 -5.83 -23.76 -9.26
N TYR A 165 -5.55 -23.09 -10.37
CA TYR A 165 -4.84 -21.80 -10.38
C TYR A 165 -5.73 -20.66 -9.92
N VAL A 166 -7.02 -20.67 -10.28
CA VAL A 166 -8.00 -19.67 -9.83
C VAL A 166 -8.16 -19.74 -8.31
N ARG A 167 -8.32 -20.94 -7.75
CA ARG A 167 -8.41 -21.13 -6.29
C ARG A 167 -7.15 -20.63 -5.57
N SER A 168 -5.97 -21.01 -6.07
CA SER A 168 -4.70 -20.58 -5.49
C SER A 168 -4.51 -19.05 -5.58
N TYR A 169 -4.84 -18.45 -6.73
CA TYR A 169 -4.80 -17.00 -6.90
C TYR A 169 -5.81 -16.29 -6.00
N SER A 170 -7.03 -16.83 -5.83
CA SER A 170 -8.08 -16.24 -4.99
C SER A 170 -7.61 -16.08 -3.54
N THR A 171 -6.97 -17.11 -2.97
CA THR A 171 -6.35 -17.01 -1.63
C THR A 171 -5.26 -15.93 -1.56
N PHE A 172 -4.36 -15.90 -2.54
CA PHE A 172 -3.33 -14.86 -2.63
C PHE A 172 -3.93 -13.45 -2.78
N HIS A 173 -4.99 -13.31 -3.58
CA HIS A 173 -5.69 -12.06 -3.81
C HIS A 173 -6.36 -11.53 -2.54
N GLU A 174 -6.92 -12.41 -1.70
CA GLU A 174 -7.44 -12.04 -0.39
C GLU A 174 -6.33 -11.50 0.53
N HIS A 175 -5.17 -12.14 0.57
CA HIS A 175 -4.04 -11.69 1.37
C HIS A 175 -3.48 -10.35 0.86
N LEU A 176 -3.36 -10.18 -0.46
CA LEU A 176 -2.97 -8.92 -1.06
C LEU A 176 -3.97 -7.81 -0.72
N THR A 177 -5.27 -8.09 -0.83
CA THR A 177 -6.32 -7.11 -0.51
C THR A 177 -6.21 -6.65 0.95
N LYS A 178 -5.99 -7.58 1.88
CA LYS A 178 -5.74 -7.26 3.29
C LYS A 178 -4.51 -6.37 3.49
N LEU A 179 -3.40 -6.66 2.80
CA LEU A 179 -2.21 -5.81 2.83
C LEU A 179 -2.51 -4.41 2.27
N MET A 180 -3.17 -4.32 1.11
CA MET A 180 -3.46 -3.04 0.46
C MET A 180 -4.39 -2.16 1.30
N ASP A 181 -5.41 -2.76 1.92
CA ASP A 181 -6.32 -2.06 2.84
C ASP A 181 -5.59 -1.59 4.10
N TYR A 182 -4.71 -2.43 4.66
CA TYR A 182 -3.90 -2.07 5.81
C TYR A 182 -2.97 -0.88 5.52
N VAL A 183 -2.30 -0.87 4.37
CA VAL A 183 -1.47 0.26 3.91
C VAL A 183 -2.32 1.52 3.75
N ASP A 184 -3.44 1.45 3.01
CA ASP A 184 -4.28 2.63 2.71
C ASP A 184 -4.88 3.25 3.98
N VAL A 185 -5.31 2.42 4.94
CA VAL A 185 -5.83 2.87 6.23
C VAL A 185 -4.77 3.64 7.03
N ASN A 186 -3.53 3.13 7.09
CA ASN A 186 -2.45 3.78 7.83
C ASN A 186 -2.01 5.08 7.13
N LEU A 187 -1.83 5.09 5.81
CA LEU A 187 -1.53 6.29 5.03
C LEU A 187 -2.60 7.37 5.24
N ALA A 188 -3.88 7.01 5.13
CA ALA A 188 -4.99 7.93 5.37
C ALA A 188 -4.98 8.50 6.79
N GLY A 189 -4.51 7.73 7.77
CA GLY A 189 -4.39 8.14 9.16
C GLY A 189 -3.28 9.15 9.40
N PHE A 190 -2.07 8.85 8.94
CA PHE A 190 -0.95 9.79 8.99
C PHE A 190 -1.30 11.08 8.27
N ARG A 191 -1.79 11.00 7.02
CA ARG A 191 -2.19 12.18 6.24
C ARG A 191 -3.17 13.07 7.00
N LYS A 192 -4.19 12.50 7.65
CA LYS A 192 -5.18 13.27 8.41
C LYS A 192 -4.61 13.92 9.67
N LEU A 193 -3.79 13.19 10.43
CA LEU A 193 -3.19 13.70 11.67
C LEU A 193 -2.16 14.79 11.37
N LEU A 194 -1.30 14.56 10.39
CA LEU A 194 -0.24 15.50 10.00
C LEU A 194 -0.82 16.73 9.29
N LYS A 195 -1.86 16.58 8.47
CA LYS A 195 -2.58 17.75 7.94
C LYS A 195 -3.24 18.59 9.04
N ARG A 196 -3.67 17.96 10.14
CA ARG A 196 -4.17 18.70 11.31
C ARG A 196 -3.04 19.44 12.04
N HIS A 197 -1.90 18.78 12.22
CA HIS A 197 -0.69 19.39 12.76
C HIS A 197 -0.34 20.67 11.99
N ASP A 198 -0.16 20.55 10.66
CA ASP A 198 0.27 21.65 9.80
C ASP A 198 -0.72 22.82 9.79
N LYS A 199 -2.01 22.54 10.00
CA LYS A 199 -3.06 23.56 10.06
C LYS A 199 -3.09 24.29 11.41
N ASN A 200 -2.90 23.58 12.50
CA ASN A 200 -3.22 24.09 13.84
C ASN A 200 -1.99 24.55 14.64
N ILE A 201 -0.80 24.07 14.29
CA ILE A 201 0.45 24.41 14.98
C ILE A 201 1.21 25.44 14.12
N PRO A 202 1.47 26.66 14.61
CA PRO A 202 2.28 27.64 13.90
C PRO A 202 3.71 27.14 13.59
N LYS A 203 4.23 27.48 12.41
CA LYS A 203 5.53 27.02 11.90
C LYS A 203 6.72 27.29 12.84
N ILE A 204 6.65 28.36 13.62
CA ILE A 204 7.70 28.70 14.60
C ILE A 204 7.89 27.63 15.69
N PHE A 205 6.87 26.79 15.92
CA PHE A 205 6.90 25.72 16.91
C PHE A 205 7.21 24.35 16.30
N HIS A 206 7.39 24.26 14.98
CA HIS A 206 7.68 22.99 14.33
C HIS A 206 9.10 22.53 14.69
N ALA A 207 9.21 21.27 15.10
CA ALA A 207 10.48 20.59 15.31
C ALA A 207 11.10 20.11 13.99
N ARG A 208 10.27 19.94 12.95
CA ARG A 208 10.65 19.41 11.63
C ARG A 208 10.02 20.21 10.51
N ASP A 209 10.60 20.10 9.32
CA ASP A 209 10.05 20.72 8.13
C ASP A 209 8.70 20.11 7.74
N THR A 210 7.77 20.98 7.32
CA THR A 210 6.42 20.61 6.89
C THR A 210 6.19 20.99 5.42
N PRO A 211 5.43 20.18 4.64
CA PRO A 211 4.69 18.99 5.07
C PRO A 211 5.59 17.76 5.28
N PHE A 212 5.36 17.02 6.36
CA PHE A 212 6.08 15.77 6.63
C PHE A 212 5.49 14.62 5.80
N LEU A 213 6.28 14.06 4.89
CA LEU A 213 5.89 12.95 4.01
C LEU A 213 6.60 11.63 4.33
N GLY A 214 7.31 11.52 5.46
CA GLY A 214 8.08 10.32 5.81
C GLY A 214 7.25 9.04 5.87
N PHE A 215 5.96 9.16 6.20
CA PHE A 215 5.01 8.04 6.19
C PHE A 215 4.75 7.43 4.80
N HIS A 216 5.16 8.08 3.71
CA HIS A 216 5.09 7.50 2.36
C HIS A 216 6.00 6.26 2.23
N SER A 217 7.05 6.17 3.05
CA SER A 217 7.98 5.02 3.06
C SER A 217 7.34 3.67 3.43
N ILE A 218 6.13 3.71 4.00
CA ILE A 218 5.29 2.53 4.27
C ILE A 218 4.89 1.84 2.95
N VAL A 219 4.75 2.59 1.85
CA VAL A 219 4.56 1.99 0.52
C VAL A 219 5.92 1.59 -0.02
N THR A 220 6.25 0.31 0.08
CA THR A 220 7.54 -0.19 -0.38
C THR A 220 7.50 -0.51 -1.88
N ARG A 221 8.70 -0.60 -2.48
CA ARG A 221 8.84 -1.11 -3.85
C ARG A 221 8.38 -2.56 -3.98
N VAL A 222 8.50 -3.37 -2.92
CA VAL A 222 8.11 -4.79 -2.92
C VAL A 222 6.60 -4.91 -2.95
N THR A 223 5.86 -4.19 -2.09
CA THR A 223 4.38 -4.12 -2.13
C THR A 223 3.90 -3.80 -3.55
N MET A 224 4.52 -2.81 -4.22
CA MET A 224 4.12 -2.43 -5.58
C MET A 224 4.47 -3.50 -6.62
N LYS A 225 5.61 -4.19 -6.50
CA LYS A 225 5.93 -5.32 -7.38
C LYS A 225 4.93 -6.48 -7.21
N VAL A 226 4.61 -6.84 -5.97
CA VAL A 226 3.60 -7.87 -5.64
C VAL A 226 2.25 -7.50 -6.27
N PHE A 227 1.82 -6.25 -6.12
CA PHE A 227 0.59 -5.75 -6.74
C PHE A 227 0.60 -5.89 -8.27
N VAL A 228 1.67 -5.45 -8.92
CA VAL A 228 1.81 -5.56 -10.40
C VAL A 228 1.76 -7.03 -10.85
N VAL A 229 2.44 -7.92 -10.14
CA VAL A 229 2.40 -9.36 -10.43
C VAL A 229 1.00 -9.91 -10.26
N ALA A 230 0.28 -9.53 -9.21
CA ALA A 230 -1.10 -9.94 -9.00
C ALA A 230 -2.02 -9.54 -10.15
N VAL A 231 -1.90 -8.31 -10.62
CA VAL A 231 -2.67 -7.82 -11.79
C VAL A 231 -2.35 -8.66 -13.03
N LYS A 232 -1.06 -8.95 -13.29
CA LYS A 232 -0.66 -9.80 -14.42
C LYS A 232 -1.22 -11.22 -14.32
N ILE A 233 -1.18 -11.83 -13.14
CA ILE A 233 -1.76 -13.17 -12.91
C ILE A 233 -3.27 -13.12 -13.16
N HIS A 234 -3.96 -12.10 -12.63
CA HIS A 234 -5.38 -11.92 -12.82
C HIS A 234 -5.76 -11.82 -14.30
N THR A 235 -5.06 -10.97 -15.05
CA THR A 235 -5.27 -10.80 -16.50
C THR A 235 -5.08 -12.12 -17.23
N LEU A 236 -4.01 -12.87 -16.94
CA LEU A 236 -3.75 -14.17 -17.56
C LEU A 236 -4.88 -15.17 -17.28
N LEU A 237 -5.35 -15.27 -16.03
CA LEU A 237 -6.45 -16.16 -15.66
C LEU A 237 -7.76 -15.74 -16.33
N ARG A 238 -8.01 -14.43 -16.44
CA ARG A 238 -9.17 -13.88 -17.12
C ARG A 238 -9.16 -14.24 -18.61
N GLU A 239 -8.03 -14.04 -19.29
CA GLU A 239 -7.83 -14.43 -20.70
C GLU A 239 -8.08 -15.93 -20.92
N CYS A 240 -7.62 -16.78 -19.98
CA CYS A 240 -7.86 -18.23 -20.06
C CYS A 240 -9.34 -18.57 -19.94
N LEU A 241 -10.04 -17.99 -18.95
CA LEU A 241 -11.47 -18.21 -18.76
C LEU A 241 -12.31 -17.70 -19.93
N ASP A 242 -11.93 -16.56 -20.52
CA ASP A 242 -12.64 -15.98 -21.67
C ASP A 242 -12.46 -16.86 -22.93
N GLU A 243 -11.29 -17.49 -23.09
CA GLU A 243 -11.06 -18.46 -24.17
C GLU A 243 -11.85 -19.76 -23.96
N ILE A 244 -11.99 -20.24 -22.71
CA ILE A 244 -12.85 -21.38 -22.38
C ILE A 244 -14.31 -21.04 -22.68
N ASP A 245 -14.78 -19.85 -22.28
CA ASP A 245 -16.16 -19.40 -22.54
C ASP A 245 -16.44 -19.32 -24.04
N ARG A 246 -15.49 -18.76 -24.82
CA ARG A 246 -15.59 -18.69 -26.28
C ARG A 246 -15.74 -20.06 -26.93
N GLN A 247 -15.11 -21.10 -26.37
CA GLN A 247 -15.31 -22.48 -26.81
C GLN A 247 -16.66 -23.02 -26.37
N ALA A 248 -17.08 -22.76 -25.14
CA ALA A 248 -18.36 -23.19 -24.60
C ALA A 248 -19.54 -22.61 -25.40
N GLN A 249 -19.50 -21.34 -25.81
CA GLN A 249 -20.56 -20.70 -26.60
C GLN A 249 -20.84 -21.38 -27.96
N SER A 250 -19.91 -22.19 -28.48
CA SER A 250 -20.17 -23.03 -29.66
C SER A 250 -21.06 -24.25 -29.37
N SER A 251 -21.28 -24.58 -28.09
CA SER A 251 -21.93 -25.80 -27.61
C SER A 251 -23.06 -25.54 -26.58
N SER A 252 -22.92 -24.58 -25.65
CA SER A 252 -23.90 -23.94 -24.74
C SER A 252 -23.14 -23.11 -23.67
N PRO A 253 -23.73 -22.04 -23.09
CA PRO A 253 -23.07 -21.29 -22.02
C PRO A 253 -22.78 -22.18 -20.80
N SER A 254 -21.55 -22.12 -20.29
CA SER A 254 -21.09 -22.99 -19.19
C SER A 254 -21.21 -22.28 -17.83
N SER A 255 -22.09 -22.79 -16.96
CA SER A 255 -22.22 -22.32 -15.58
C SER A 255 -20.93 -22.45 -14.75
N GLU A 256 -20.00 -23.31 -15.16
CA GLU A 256 -18.73 -23.52 -14.49
C GLU A 256 -17.76 -22.37 -14.71
N VAL A 257 -17.73 -21.79 -15.93
CA VAL A 257 -16.87 -20.66 -16.25
C VAL A 257 -17.31 -19.41 -15.49
N GLU A 258 -18.62 -19.22 -15.35
CA GLU A 258 -19.18 -18.14 -14.52
C GLU A 258 -18.82 -18.31 -13.03
N ALA A 259 -18.86 -19.54 -12.51
CA ALA A 259 -18.47 -19.83 -11.13
C ALA A 259 -16.98 -19.54 -10.89
N LEU A 260 -16.10 -19.96 -11.82
CA LEU A 260 -14.66 -19.66 -11.75
C LEU A 260 -14.37 -18.17 -11.91
N GLY A 261 -15.10 -17.48 -12.79
CA GLY A 261 -15.01 -16.03 -12.94
C GLY A 261 -15.42 -15.28 -11.67
N SER A 262 -16.45 -15.76 -10.99
CA SER A 262 -16.88 -15.21 -9.69
C SER A 262 -15.84 -15.42 -8.60
N LEU A 263 -15.17 -16.59 -8.60
CA LEU A 263 -14.10 -16.91 -7.65
C LEU A 263 -12.81 -16.11 -7.90
N LEU A 264 -12.48 -15.83 -9.17
CA LEU A 264 -11.35 -14.98 -9.54
C LEU A 264 -11.52 -13.54 -9.02
N GLY A 265 -12.78 -13.09 -8.89
CA GLY A 265 -13.14 -11.81 -8.33
C GLY A 265 -12.79 -10.63 -9.25
N PRO A 266 -12.78 -9.39 -8.71
CA PRO A 266 -12.37 -8.21 -9.46
C PRO A 266 -10.84 -8.13 -9.60
N VAL A 267 -10.39 -7.35 -10.59
CA VAL A 267 -8.97 -7.01 -10.74
C VAL A 267 -8.47 -6.30 -9.46
N PRO A 268 -7.27 -6.64 -8.94
CA PRO A 268 -6.66 -5.90 -7.84
C PRO A 268 -6.63 -4.40 -8.13
N SER A 269 -6.98 -3.59 -7.11
CA SER A 269 -6.95 -2.14 -7.23
C SER A 269 -6.21 -1.52 -6.04
N LEU A 270 -5.59 -0.37 -6.29
CA LEU A 270 -4.95 0.43 -5.25
C LEU A 270 -6.00 1.30 -4.55
N GLY A 271 -5.91 1.39 -3.22
CA GLY A 271 -6.58 2.44 -2.46
C GLY A 271 -6.12 3.83 -2.89
N ALA A 272 -6.93 4.86 -2.65
CA ALA A 272 -6.67 6.22 -3.15
C ALA A 272 -5.37 6.82 -2.58
N GLU A 273 -5.03 6.52 -1.32
CA GLU A 273 -3.80 7.01 -0.71
C GLU A 273 -2.60 6.27 -1.29
N THR A 274 -2.68 4.94 -1.35
CA THR A 274 -1.61 4.11 -1.89
C THR A 274 -1.34 4.42 -3.36
N ALA A 275 -2.39 4.64 -4.16
CA ALA A 275 -2.24 5.08 -5.56
C ALA A 275 -1.50 6.42 -5.64
N THR A 276 -1.84 7.40 -4.80
CA THR A 276 -1.18 8.71 -4.79
C THR A 276 0.32 8.55 -4.49
N VAL A 277 0.67 7.77 -3.46
CA VAL A 277 2.07 7.52 -3.09
C VAL A 277 2.79 6.76 -4.20
N ALA A 278 2.12 5.79 -4.83
CA ALA A 278 2.70 4.97 -5.88
C ALA A 278 3.05 5.79 -7.13
N HIS A 279 2.17 6.70 -7.57
CA HIS A 279 2.43 7.58 -8.70
C HIS A 279 3.60 8.55 -8.43
N LEU A 280 3.75 8.99 -7.17
CA LEU A 280 4.82 9.92 -6.79
C LEU A 280 6.18 9.24 -6.73
N HIS A 281 6.26 8.02 -6.18
CA HIS A 281 7.54 7.37 -5.87
C HIS A 281 7.94 6.24 -6.82
N PHE A 282 6.99 5.71 -7.59
CA PHE A 282 7.22 4.60 -8.51
C PHE A 282 6.62 4.84 -9.90
N PRO A 283 6.92 5.97 -10.58
CA PRO A 283 6.31 6.33 -11.86
C PRO A 283 6.56 5.26 -12.93
N ASN A 284 7.73 4.60 -12.90
CA ASN A 284 8.11 3.58 -13.89
C ASN A 284 7.49 2.20 -13.63
N LEU A 285 6.75 2.00 -12.54
CA LEU A 285 5.97 0.77 -12.35
C LEU A 285 4.64 0.81 -13.11
N PHE A 286 4.23 1.99 -13.59
CA PHE A 286 2.99 2.25 -14.31
C PHE A 286 3.33 3.01 -15.61
N GLU A 287 4.11 2.41 -16.50
CA GLU A 287 4.39 3.06 -17.79
C GLU A 287 3.08 3.20 -18.60
N PRO A 288 2.80 4.40 -19.16
CA PRO A 288 1.69 4.57 -20.08
C PRO A 288 1.95 3.76 -21.35
N VAL A 289 0.90 3.14 -21.87
CA VAL A 289 0.91 2.52 -23.20
C VAL A 289 1.24 3.61 -24.20
N ASP A 290 2.41 3.54 -24.84
CA ASP A 290 2.70 4.27 -26.07
C ASP A 290 1.81 3.71 -27.19
N ASP A 291 0.54 4.08 -27.16
CA ASP A 291 -0.38 4.04 -28.31
C ASP A 291 -0.72 5.49 -28.65
N ALA A 292 0.31 6.23 -29.06
CA ALA A 292 0.12 7.50 -29.74
C ALA A 292 -0.41 7.21 -31.15
N GLN A 293 -1.74 7.13 -31.29
CA GLN A 293 -2.52 7.63 -32.42
C GLN A 293 -4.01 7.36 -32.19
N ASP A 294 -4.67 8.16 -31.34
CA ASP A 294 -5.80 9.01 -31.74
C ASP A 294 -6.47 9.63 -30.52
N ALA A 295 -7.00 10.84 -30.73
CA ALA A 295 -7.32 11.82 -29.71
C ALA A 295 -8.60 11.54 -28.90
N GLN A 296 -8.60 12.08 -27.68
CA GLN A 296 -9.77 12.37 -26.83
C GLN A 296 -10.58 11.17 -26.33
N GLN A 297 -10.03 10.48 -25.34
CA GLN A 297 -10.79 9.89 -24.22
C GLN A 297 -9.86 9.78 -23.00
N GLN A 298 -10.45 9.76 -21.80
CA GLN A 298 -9.74 9.70 -20.52
C GLN A 298 -8.58 8.67 -20.57
N PRO A 299 -7.41 8.94 -19.95
CA PRO A 299 -6.30 7.99 -19.98
C PRO A 299 -6.71 6.71 -19.25
N HIS A 300 -7.13 5.71 -20.02
CA HIS A 300 -7.17 4.31 -19.60
C HIS A 300 -5.72 3.84 -19.52
N TYR A 301 -5.22 3.68 -18.31
CA TYR A 301 -3.91 3.06 -18.07
C TYR A 301 -4.10 1.54 -18.18
N GLU A 302 -3.76 0.96 -19.33
CA GLU A 302 -3.61 -0.50 -19.46
C GLU A 302 -2.19 -0.92 -19.07
N LEU A 303 -2.06 -1.92 -18.20
CA LEU A 303 -0.76 -2.49 -17.84
C LEU A 303 -0.20 -3.28 -19.04
N ARG A 304 0.93 -2.85 -19.60
CA ARG A 304 1.70 -3.70 -20.53
C ARG A 304 2.34 -4.87 -19.77
N VAL A 305 2.07 -6.08 -20.24
CA VAL A 305 2.67 -7.33 -19.77
C VAL A 305 4.15 -7.35 -20.18
N CYS A 306 5.04 -6.84 -19.33
CA CYS A 306 6.47 -7.09 -19.51
C CYS A 306 6.79 -8.57 -19.21
N SER A 307 7.61 -9.18 -20.07
CA SER A 307 8.18 -10.52 -19.99
C SER A 307 8.85 -10.81 -18.64
N ALA A 308 9.01 -12.11 -18.36
CA ALA A 308 9.49 -12.66 -17.09
C ALA A 308 10.89 -12.18 -16.65
N GLU A 309 11.65 -11.48 -17.49
CA GLU A 309 13.03 -11.04 -17.21
C GLU A 309 13.13 -9.93 -16.14
N SER A 310 12.03 -9.25 -15.79
CA SER A 310 12.05 -8.18 -14.78
C SER A 310 11.85 -8.65 -13.32
N LEU A 311 11.70 -9.97 -13.11
CA LEU A 311 11.49 -10.60 -11.79
C LEU A 311 12.77 -11.16 -11.13
N GLN A 312 13.97 -10.76 -11.56
CA GLN A 312 15.17 -11.05 -10.79
C GLN A 312 15.12 -10.32 -9.43
N LEU A 313 14.68 -11.05 -8.41
CA LEU A 313 14.89 -10.72 -7.01
C LEU A 313 16.40 -10.78 -6.74
N PRO A 314 16.97 -9.83 -5.98
CA PRO A 314 18.37 -9.93 -5.60
C PRO A 314 18.57 -11.22 -4.79
N MET A 315 19.33 -12.15 -5.35
CA MET A 315 19.86 -13.30 -4.61
C MET A 315 20.74 -12.74 -3.49
N LEU A 316 20.37 -13.05 -2.24
CA LEU A 316 21.26 -12.91 -1.10
C LEU A 316 22.39 -13.92 -1.28
N ASP A 317 23.46 -13.50 -1.95
CA ASP A 317 24.67 -14.29 -2.10
C ASP A 317 25.46 -14.22 -0.79
N GLY A 318 25.10 -15.11 0.14
CA GLY A 318 25.78 -15.33 1.40
C GLY A 318 26.66 -16.57 1.31
N SER A 319 27.76 -16.50 0.58
CA SER A 319 28.85 -17.47 0.72
C SER A 319 29.91 -16.92 1.69
N PRO A 320 30.12 -17.53 2.87
CA PRO A 320 31.28 -17.23 3.67
C PRO A 320 32.51 -17.88 3.01
N GLY A 321 33.53 -17.07 2.75
CA GLY A 321 34.82 -17.56 2.30
C GLY A 321 35.46 -18.47 3.35
N ASN A 322 36.01 -19.58 2.87
CA ASN A 322 37.14 -20.29 3.45
C ASN A 322 38.24 -20.34 2.40
#